data_AF-A0AAE1IR25-F1
#
_entry.id   AF-A0AAE1IR25-F1
#
_cell.length_a   1.000
_cell.length_b   1.000
_cell.length_c   1.000
_cell.angle_alpha   90.00
_cell.angle_beta   90.00
_cell.angle_gamma   90.00
#
_symmetry.space_group_name_H-M   'P 1'
#
loop_
_entity.id
_entity.type
_entity.pdbx_description
1 polymer ?
#
loop_
_entity_poly.entity_id
_entity_poly.type
_entity_poly.pdbx_seq_one_letter_code
_entity_poly.pdbx_strand_id
1 'polypeptide(L)'
;MSRRFAFKLFLLLLIFFAQAHARLFLSSSSDLVSDGNRDSRDWPEDNLLRLPPPVKESSCQQTYGFLPCTTSVMGNLFLIIVYGFLMYKAATYLSDGSELLLEILGPGIVGGLFLPLLGTLPEAMLILVSGLSGSKETAQSQVSVGMGLLVGSTILFLTIIWGTCVIVGKCDIEGPIAKDSQNTRGFSLTGSGVSTDIWTSYTARIMVISVIPFLIVQIPQVFKPTSGRPLAVLVALIVSLLLLGSYCLYQVFQPWIQRRRLAYVKHKHVISRILRHLGQRALGRLLTDDGKPDREMIKKLFSRIDENDDGQLSYGEVSDLVVGIEFDEIDLDHDDAVRKIVDEFDTNCNSLIDEDEFFNGISRWLSKAKRSGRPSTDAGLHTMTFLIDFHQETTREHDLLDVGGSTKEAVENAKWNCIKAVLLLLLGTVIAAAIADPLVDAVDEFSDVTSIPAFFVSFIALPFATKSSEAVSVIISASRDNSRLTASLTFSELYGAVTMNNACLAVFLALVYIRGLTWDFSAEVLVILVVCIVMGVFASFRTTFPLWTSIMAILLCPFSLALVYLLVYVFGWS
;
A
#
# COMPACT_ATOMS: atom_id res chain seq x y z
N MET A 1 7.24 9.48 -1.91
CA MET A 1 8.72 9.37 -2.00
C MET A 1 9.12 9.14 -3.46
N SER A 2 10.09 9.86 -4.04
CA SER A 2 10.37 9.77 -5.49
C SER A 2 10.96 8.41 -5.90
N ARG A 3 10.47 7.79 -7.00
CA ARG A 3 11.05 6.55 -7.59
C ARG A 3 12.58 6.65 -7.79
N ARG A 4 13.11 7.87 -8.02
CA ARG A 4 14.56 8.16 -8.13
C ARG A 4 15.33 8.11 -6.81
N PHE A 5 14.69 8.40 -5.66
CA PHE A 5 15.35 8.33 -4.35
C PHE A 5 15.52 6.88 -3.89
N ALA A 6 14.48 6.05 -4.02
CA ALA A 6 14.59 4.62 -3.72
C ALA A 6 15.65 3.93 -4.61
N PHE A 7 15.70 4.26 -5.91
CA PHE A 7 16.74 3.75 -6.81
C PHE A 7 18.14 4.26 -6.42
N LYS A 8 18.30 5.53 -6.04
CA LYS A 8 19.58 6.06 -5.54
C LYS A 8 20.01 5.44 -4.22
N LEU A 9 19.08 5.19 -3.29
CA LEU A 9 19.34 4.52 -2.01
C LEU A 9 19.75 3.05 -2.24
N PHE A 10 19.07 2.34 -3.13
CA PHE A 10 19.43 0.99 -3.57
C PHE A 10 20.81 0.96 -4.25
N LEU A 11 21.11 1.92 -5.12
CA LEU A 11 22.44 2.04 -5.74
C LEU A 11 23.52 2.38 -4.70
N LEU A 12 23.22 3.23 -3.72
CA LEU A 12 24.14 3.61 -2.65
C LEU A 12 24.41 2.45 -1.69
N LEU A 13 23.39 1.64 -1.36
CA LEU A 13 23.54 0.38 -0.63
C LEU A 13 24.38 -0.62 -1.43
N LEU A 14 24.09 -0.81 -2.72
CA LEU A 14 24.91 -1.64 -3.61
C LEU A 14 26.38 -1.20 -3.62
N ILE A 15 26.66 0.10 -3.67
CA ILE A 15 28.03 0.65 -3.64
C ILE A 15 28.68 0.42 -2.26
N PHE A 16 27.96 0.65 -1.16
CA PHE A 16 28.47 0.44 0.21
C PHE A 16 28.82 -1.03 0.47
N PHE A 17 28.01 -1.97 -0.01
CA PHE A 17 28.26 -3.41 0.14
C PHE A 17 29.24 -3.97 -0.89
N ALA A 18 29.31 -3.42 -2.12
CA ALA A 18 30.35 -3.78 -3.08
C ALA A 18 31.77 -3.41 -2.59
N GLN A 19 31.91 -2.35 -1.78
CA GLN A 19 33.18 -2.03 -1.12
C GLN A 19 33.54 -2.98 0.03
N ALA A 20 32.57 -3.71 0.60
CA ALA A 20 32.83 -4.67 1.68
C ALA A 20 33.44 -5.99 1.18
N HIS A 21 33.06 -6.47 -0.01
CA HIS A 21 33.58 -7.71 -0.59
C HIS A 21 33.82 -7.64 -2.11
N ALA A 22 34.86 -6.92 -2.52
CA ALA A 22 35.43 -6.99 -3.87
C ALA A 22 36.83 -7.63 -3.87
N ARG A 23 36.90 -8.96 -3.69
CA ARG A 23 38.04 -9.77 -4.17
C ARG A 23 37.57 -10.63 -5.34
N LEU A 24 37.62 -10.02 -6.52
CA LEU A 24 37.23 -10.63 -7.78
C LEU A 24 38.31 -11.63 -8.22
N PHE A 25 38.20 -12.88 -7.79
CA PHE A 25 39.02 -13.98 -8.30
C PHE A 25 38.56 -14.34 -9.72
N LEU A 26 39.11 -13.68 -10.75
CA LEU A 26 39.12 -14.26 -12.08
C LEU A 26 40.05 -15.48 -12.05
N SER A 27 39.47 -16.68 -11.99
CA SER A 27 40.18 -17.89 -12.42
C SER A 27 40.33 -17.83 -13.94
N SER A 28 41.44 -17.26 -14.41
CA SER A 28 41.87 -17.38 -15.81
C SER A 28 42.02 -18.86 -16.17
N SER A 29 41.08 -19.41 -16.93
CA SER A 29 41.22 -20.73 -17.55
C SER A 29 42.24 -20.64 -18.69
N SER A 30 43.52 -20.73 -18.35
CA SER A 30 44.58 -21.01 -19.32
C SER A 30 44.90 -22.50 -19.25
N ASP A 31 44.18 -23.29 -20.05
CA ASP A 31 44.57 -24.66 -20.36
C ASP A 31 45.98 -24.66 -20.95
N LEU A 32 46.94 -25.22 -20.20
CA LEU A 32 48.26 -25.55 -20.72
C LEU A 32 48.57 -27.00 -20.36
N VAL A 33 48.37 -27.85 -21.37
CA VAL A 33 48.88 -29.22 -21.41
C VAL A 33 50.40 -29.18 -21.30
N SER A 34 50.96 -29.95 -20.37
CA SER A 34 52.37 -30.35 -20.40
C SER A 34 52.49 -31.81 -19.97
N ASP A 35 53.32 -32.56 -20.68
CA ASP A 35 53.63 -33.95 -20.41
C ASP A 35 54.73 -34.09 -19.33
N GLY A 36 55.01 -35.32 -18.90
CA GLY A 36 56.14 -35.61 -18.01
C GLY A 36 55.99 -36.89 -17.19
N ASN A 37 56.78 -37.91 -17.52
CA ASN A 37 56.80 -39.23 -16.87
C ASN A 37 58.17 -39.48 -16.20
N ARG A 38 58.20 -39.93 -14.92
CA ARG A 38 59.15 -40.88 -14.26
C ARG A 38 59.61 -40.58 -12.82
N ASP A 39 59.59 -41.65 -12.02
CA ASP A 39 60.63 -42.22 -11.12
C ASP A 39 61.33 -41.41 -9.98
N SER A 40 60.89 -41.69 -8.75
CA SER A 40 61.66 -42.08 -7.54
C SER A 40 63.09 -41.55 -7.23
N ARG A 41 63.22 -40.79 -6.11
CA ARG A 41 64.11 -41.08 -4.94
C ARG A 41 64.11 -40.01 -3.81
N ASP A 42 64.09 -40.50 -2.57
CA ASP A 42 64.84 -40.16 -1.34
C ASP A 42 65.88 -38.98 -1.33
N TRP A 43 66.19 -38.24 -0.23
CA TRP A 43 65.73 -38.20 1.18
C TRP A 43 65.22 -36.78 1.65
N PRO A 44 65.91 -35.86 2.39
CA PRO A 44 65.18 -34.99 3.34
C PRO A 44 65.53 -33.46 3.40
N GLU A 45 64.70 -32.71 4.14
CA GLU A 45 64.82 -31.28 4.51
C GLU A 45 64.71 -30.29 3.32
N ASP A 46 64.02 -29.14 3.38
CA ASP A 46 63.43 -28.44 4.52
C ASP A 46 62.21 -27.56 4.14
N ASN A 47 61.36 -27.25 5.12
CA ASN A 47 60.30 -26.21 5.16
C ASN A 47 59.76 -25.57 3.85
N LEU A 48 58.57 -26.00 3.38
CA LEU A 48 57.62 -25.08 2.73
C LEU A 48 56.15 -25.44 2.99
N LEU A 49 55.42 -24.54 3.66
CA LEU A 49 53.95 -24.38 3.68
C LEU A 49 53.10 -25.66 3.57
N ARG A 50 52.94 -26.38 4.68
CA ARG A 50 51.71 -27.16 4.90
C ARG A 50 50.52 -26.21 4.94
N LEU A 51 49.74 -26.13 3.85
CA LEU A 51 48.35 -25.71 3.99
C LEU A 51 47.65 -26.68 4.96
N PRO A 52 46.77 -26.20 5.85
CA PRO A 52 45.86 -27.09 6.54
C PRO A 52 45.00 -27.84 5.52
N PRO A 53 44.48 -29.04 5.84
CA PRO A 53 43.50 -29.70 4.97
C PRO A 53 42.32 -28.75 4.74
N PRO A 54 41.62 -28.84 3.59
CA PRO A 54 40.47 -28.00 3.34
C PRO A 54 39.50 -28.16 4.52
N VAL A 55 39.27 -27.04 5.22
CA VAL A 55 38.14 -26.91 6.13
C VAL A 55 36.92 -27.32 5.31
N LYS A 56 36.05 -28.15 5.87
CA LYS A 56 34.73 -28.38 5.28
C LYS A 56 33.97 -27.06 5.35
N GLU A 57 34.16 -26.21 4.34
CA GLU A 57 33.30 -25.07 4.12
C GLU A 57 31.88 -25.61 4.02
N SER A 58 31.01 -25.12 4.89
CA SER A 58 29.57 -25.38 4.83
C SER A 58 29.10 -24.90 3.47
N SER A 59 28.86 -25.84 2.56
CA SER A 59 28.48 -25.55 1.18
C SER A 59 27.11 -24.88 1.17
N CYS A 60 27.14 -23.56 1.15
CA CYS A 60 25.97 -22.71 1.03
C CYS A 60 25.17 -23.14 -0.21
N GLN A 61 23.92 -23.53 -0.01
CA GLN A 61 23.08 -24.04 -1.09
C GLN A 61 22.44 -22.86 -1.82
N GLN A 62 22.70 -22.79 -3.12
CA GLN A 62 22.12 -21.76 -3.99
C GLN A 62 20.72 -22.21 -4.39
N THR A 63 19.67 -21.52 -3.95
CA THR A 63 18.23 -21.85 -4.19
C THR A 63 17.96 -22.31 -5.63
N TYR A 64 18.55 -21.64 -6.62
CA TYR A 64 18.44 -21.99 -8.04
C TYR A 64 19.79 -22.24 -8.75
N GLY A 65 20.88 -22.47 -8.02
CA GLY A 65 22.21 -22.74 -8.61
C GLY A 65 22.90 -21.58 -9.34
N PHE A 66 22.26 -20.40 -9.42
CA PHE A 66 22.85 -19.18 -10.00
C PHE A 66 22.69 -17.93 -9.12
N LEU A 67 21.81 -17.98 -8.11
CA LEU A 67 21.59 -16.88 -7.19
C LEU A 67 22.68 -16.85 -6.10
N PRO A 68 23.10 -15.65 -5.66
CA PRO A 68 24.05 -15.51 -4.57
C PRO A 68 23.47 -16.05 -3.27
N CYS A 69 24.26 -16.82 -2.53
CA CYS A 69 23.93 -17.32 -1.20
C CYS A 69 25.11 -16.98 -0.25
N THR A 70 24.88 -16.91 1.06
CA THR A 70 25.93 -16.52 2.01
C THR A 70 25.66 -16.99 3.43
N THR A 71 26.68 -17.49 4.12
CA THR A 71 26.59 -17.92 5.52
C THR A 71 26.84 -16.78 6.52
N SER A 72 26.81 -15.53 6.08
CA SER A 72 27.16 -14.36 6.90
C SER A 72 25.94 -13.49 7.21
N VAL A 73 25.82 -13.02 8.46
CA VAL A 73 24.70 -12.14 8.90
C VAL A 73 24.51 -10.93 7.98
N MET A 74 25.61 -10.25 7.63
CA MET A 74 25.57 -9.06 6.76
C MET A 74 25.23 -9.41 5.32
N GLY A 75 25.63 -10.59 4.85
CA GLY A 75 25.26 -11.10 3.53
C GLY A 75 23.77 -11.42 3.46
N ASN A 76 23.22 -12.13 4.43
CA ASN A 76 21.79 -12.47 4.44
C ASN A 76 20.91 -11.24 4.65
N LEU A 77 21.34 -10.28 5.46
CA LEU A 77 20.71 -8.97 5.54
C LEU A 77 20.70 -8.24 4.17
N PHE A 78 21.81 -8.29 3.43
CA PHE A 78 21.89 -7.73 2.08
C PHE A 78 20.96 -8.46 1.09
N LEU A 79 20.90 -9.80 1.13
CA LEU A 79 19.97 -10.59 0.31
C LEU A 79 18.51 -10.26 0.62
N ILE A 80 18.11 -10.20 1.90
CA ILE A 80 16.76 -9.77 2.32
C ILE A 80 16.42 -8.37 1.77
N ILE A 81 17.36 -7.42 1.81
CA ILE A 81 17.16 -6.06 1.28
C ILE A 81 17.01 -6.08 -0.25
N VAL A 82 17.85 -6.83 -0.97
CA VAL A 82 17.82 -6.91 -2.43
C VAL A 82 16.56 -7.63 -2.94
N TYR A 83 16.29 -8.83 -2.42
CA TYR A 83 15.10 -9.60 -2.79
C TYR A 83 13.82 -8.91 -2.31
N GLY A 84 13.82 -8.27 -1.14
CA GLY A 84 12.72 -7.43 -0.66
C GLY A 84 12.45 -6.22 -1.57
N PHE A 85 13.49 -5.55 -2.08
CA PHE A 85 13.33 -4.48 -3.08
C PHE A 85 12.78 -4.99 -4.41
N LEU A 86 13.19 -6.17 -4.87
CA LEU A 86 12.66 -6.77 -6.09
C LEU A 86 11.21 -7.28 -5.90
N MET A 87 10.85 -7.78 -4.71
CA MET A 87 9.47 -8.10 -4.34
C MET A 87 8.59 -6.84 -4.30
N TYR A 88 9.11 -5.73 -3.77
CA TYR A 88 8.46 -4.41 -3.86
C TYR A 88 8.25 -3.96 -5.32
N LYS A 89 9.18 -4.28 -6.23
CA LYS A 89 9.00 -4.04 -7.66
C LYS A 89 7.91 -4.92 -8.26
N ALA A 90 7.85 -6.21 -7.89
CA ALA A 90 6.77 -7.11 -8.29
C ALA A 90 5.40 -6.57 -7.84
N ALA A 91 5.26 -6.20 -6.57
CA ALA A 91 4.07 -5.58 -6.01
C ALA A 91 3.71 -4.25 -6.71
N THR A 92 4.71 -3.44 -7.07
CA THR A 92 4.49 -2.21 -7.86
C THR A 92 3.96 -2.52 -9.27
N TYR A 93 4.50 -3.53 -9.97
CA TYR A 93 4.00 -3.90 -11.30
C TYR A 93 2.60 -4.53 -11.26
N LEU A 94 2.30 -5.32 -10.22
CA LEU A 94 0.97 -5.84 -9.95
C LEU A 94 -0.02 -4.70 -9.68
N SER A 95 0.36 -3.73 -8.85
CA SER A 95 -0.45 -2.53 -8.57
C SER A 95 -0.69 -1.69 -9.84
N ASP A 96 0.38 -1.23 -10.51
CA ASP A 96 0.32 -0.42 -11.74
C ASP A 96 -0.52 -1.15 -12.83
N GLY A 97 -0.37 -2.48 -12.96
CA GLY A 97 -1.13 -3.30 -13.91
C GLY A 97 -2.60 -3.52 -13.51
N SER A 98 -2.90 -3.59 -12.21
CA SER A 98 -4.27 -3.74 -11.70
C SER A 98 -5.09 -2.45 -11.85
N GLU A 99 -4.46 -1.28 -11.69
CA GLU A 99 -5.11 0.01 -11.94
C GLU A 99 -5.42 0.21 -13.43
N LEU A 100 -4.48 -0.13 -14.32
CA LEU A 100 -4.72 -0.17 -15.78
C LEU A 100 -5.82 -1.18 -16.20
N LEU A 101 -6.12 -2.20 -15.39
CA LEU A 101 -7.19 -3.14 -15.67
C LEU A 101 -8.58 -2.58 -15.27
N LEU A 102 -8.64 -1.67 -14.29
CA LEU A 102 -9.88 -0.97 -13.90
C LEU A 102 -10.35 0.00 -14.96
N GLU A 103 -9.41 0.77 -15.52
CA GLU A 103 -9.60 1.72 -16.63
C GLU A 103 -10.41 1.10 -17.77
N ILE A 104 -10.28 -0.21 -18.00
CA ILE A 104 -10.78 -0.88 -19.20
C ILE A 104 -12.04 -1.72 -18.92
N LEU A 105 -12.15 -2.34 -17.73
CA LEU A 105 -13.27 -3.24 -17.39
C LEU A 105 -14.19 -2.70 -16.28
N GLY A 106 -13.87 -1.54 -15.71
CA GLY A 106 -14.71 -0.78 -14.79
C GLY A 106 -14.86 -1.35 -13.37
N PRO A 107 -15.56 -0.63 -12.49
CA PRO A 107 -15.75 -0.97 -11.08
C PRO A 107 -16.76 -2.11 -10.85
N GLY A 108 -16.97 -2.98 -11.85
CA GLY A 108 -17.84 -4.15 -11.74
C GLY A 108 -17.10 -5.37 -11.21
N ILE A 109 -17.17 -6.47 -11.96
CA ILE A 109 -16.53 -7.75 -11.59
C ILE A 109 -15.02 -7.59 -11.37
N VAL A 110 -14.33 -6.86 -12.25
CA VAL A 110 -12.86 -6.66 -12.14
C VAL A 110 -12.49 -5.89 -10.89
N GLY A 111 -13.24 -4.84 -10.59
CA GLY A 111 -13.02 -4.03 -9.42
C GLY A 111 -13.25 -4.77 -8.10
N GLY A 112 -14.35 -5.51 -7.97
CA GLY A 112 -14.72 -6.22 -6.73
C GLY A 112 -14.11 -7.62 -6.55
N LEU A 113 -13.50 -8.20 -7.59
CA LEU A 113 -12.91 -9.55 -7.53
C LEU A 113 -11.42 -9.57 -7.87
N PHE A 114 -10.98 -8.90 -8.93
CA PHE A 114 -9.60 -9.03 -9.42
C PHE A 114 -8.61 -8.14 -8.66
N LEU A 115 -8.93 -6.86 -8.42
CA LEU A 115 -8.04 -5.99 -7.62
C LEU A 115 -7.64 -6.58 -6.28
N PRO A 116 -8.58 -7.05 -5.44
CA PRO A 116 -8.22 -7.36 -4.07
C PRO A 116 -7.39 -8.65 -4.02
N LEU A 117 -7.68 -9.63 -4.91
CA LEU A 117 -6.87 -10.83 -5.11
C LEU A 117 -5.46 -10.48 -5.61
N LEU A 118 -5.33 -9.57 -6.59
CA LEU A 118 -4.04 -9.13 -7.12
C LEU A 118 -3.21 -8.35 -6.07
N GLY A 119 -3.84 -7.55 -5.22
CA GLY A 119 -3.19 -6.83 -4.12
C GLY A 119 -2.64 -7.74 -3.01
N THR A 120 -3.21 -8.94 -2.85
CA THR A 120 -2.69 -10.00 -1.95
C THR A 120 -1.75 -10.99 -2.62
N LEU A 121 -1.59 -10.95 -3.95
CA LEU A 121 -0.85 -11.97 -4.70
C LEU A 121 0.62 -12.13 -4.26
N PRO A 122 1.41 -11.07 -3.97
CA PRO A 122 2.79 -11.24 -3.47
C PRO A 122 2.88 -11.99 -2.14
N GLU A 123 1.94 -11.73 -1.22
CA GLU A 123 1.87 -12.42 0.08
C GLU A 123 1.45 -13.87 -0.09
N ALA A 124 0.41 -14.11 -0.90
CA ALA A 124 -0.06 -15.46 -1.21
C ALA A 124 1.04 -16.30 -1.87
N MET A 125 1.86 -15.71 -2.75
CA MET A 125 3.02 -16.38 -3.36
C MET A 125 4.10 -16.69 -2.35
N LEU A 126 4.45 -15.76 -1.45
CA LEU A 126 5.43 -16.01 -0.38
C LEU A 126 4.96 -17.14 0.55
N ILE A 127 3.73 -17.07 1.04
CA ILE A 127 3.12 -18.13 1.88
C ILE A 127 3.11 -19.48 1.15
N LEU A 128 2.73 -19.50 -0.13
CA LEU A 128 2.64 -20.71 -0.95
C LEU A 128 3.99 -21.34 -1.23
N VAL A 129 5.02 -20.54 -1.52
CA VAL A 129 6.38 -21.05 -1.76
C VAL A 129 6.99 -21.56 -0.45
N SER A 130 6.88 -20.82 0.67
CA SER A 130 7.28 -21.27 2.01
C SER A 130 6.69 -22.63 2.41
N GLY A 131 5.47 -22.96 1.99
CA GLY A 131 4.82 -24.23 2.30
C GLY A 131 5.03 -25.35 1.28
N LEU A 132 5.51 -25.04 0.07
CA LEU A 132 5.73 -26.01 -0.99
C LEU A 132 7.21 -26.39 -1.19
N SER A 133 8.14 -25.54 -0.77
CA SER A 133 9.57 -25.79 -0.95
C SER A 133 10.11 -26.89 -0.01
N GLY A 134 11.16 -27.59 -0.48
CA GLY A 134 11.90 -28.59 0.27
C GLY A 134 11.13 -29.79 0.87
N SER A 135 11.68 -30.35 1.96
CA SER A 135 11.13 -31.47 2.71
C SER A 135 10.08 -31.01 3.73
N LYS A 136 9.49 -31.93 4.51
CA LYS A 136 8.50 -31.55 5.54
C LYS A 136 9.12 -30.67 6.63
N GLU A 137 10.37 -30.93 6.95
CA GLU A 137 11.14 -30.27 8.01
C GLU A 137 11.51 -28.84 7.60
N THR A 138 12.01 -28.64 6.37
CA THR A 138 12.29 -27.29 5.85
C THR A 138 11.02 -26.49 5.66
N ALA A 139 9.96 -27.11 5.11
CA ALA A 139 8.65 -26.47 4.98
C ALA A 139 8.07 -26.03 6.34
N GLN A 140 8.29 -26.79 7.42
CA GLN A 140 7.82 -26.39 8.76
C GLN A 140 8.54 -25.13 9.27
N SER A 141 9.86 -24.97 9.02
CA SER A 141 10.59 -23.73 9.35
C SER A 141 10.12 -22.57 8.48
N GLN A 142 10.13 -22.76 7.16
CA GLN A 142 9.80 -21.72 6.19
C GLN A 142 8.35 -21.25 6.30
N VAL A 143 7.39 -22.10 6.68
CA VAL A 143 6.00 -21.68 6.94
C VAL A 143 5.90 -20.68 8.09
N SER A 144 6.85 -20.64 9.03
CA SER A 144 6.91 -19.57 10.05
C SER A 144 7.21 -18.19 9.44
N VAL A 145 7.99 -18.14 8.35
CA VAL A 145 8.25 -16.90 7.58
C VAL A 145 6.93 -16.38 7.00
N GLY A 146 6.15 -17.27 6.35
CA GLY A 146 4.84 -16.95 5.78
C GLY A 146 3.81 -16.50 6.83
N MET A 147 3.79 -17.15 8.01
CA MET A 147 2.92 -16.74 9.12
C MET A 147 3.33 -15.36 9.67
N GLY A 148 4.63 -15.11 9.85
CA GLY A 148 5.12 -13.81 10.30
C GLY A 148 4.80 -12.68 9.32
N LEU A 149 4.87 -12.92 8.01
CA LEU A 149 4.38 -11.97 7.01
C LEU A 149 2.89 -11.66 7.20
N LEU A 150 2.03 -12.67 7.29
CA LEU A 150 0.58 -12.51 7.45
C LEU A 150 0.22 -11.67 8.70
N VAL A 151 0.84 -12.00 9.84
CA VAL A 151 0.66 -11.29 11.12
C VAL A 151 1.23 -9.87 11.01
N GLY A 152 2.39 -9.73 10.40
CA GLY A 152 3.10 -8.47 10.20
C GLY A 152 2.35 -7.47 9.35
N SER A 153 1.78 -7.87 8.21
CA SER A 153 1.08 -6.94 7.33
C SER A 153 -0.26 -6.48 7.92
N THR A 154 -1.03 -7.36 8.57
CA THR A 154 -2.25 -6.96 9.29
C THR A 154 -1.95 -5.99 10.45
N ILE A 155 -0.90 -6.25 11.24
CA ILE A 155 -0.53 -5.34 12.34
C ILE A 155 0.02 -4.03 11.79
N LEU A 156 0.91 -4.05 10.79
CA LEU A 156 1.47 -2.84 10.15
C LEU A 156 0.35 -1.91 9.66
N PHE A 157 -0.68 -2.46 9.01
CA PHE A 157 -1.85 -1.70 8.58
C PHE A 157 -2.64 -1.10 9.74
N LEU A 158 -3.02 -1.91 10.74
CA LEU A 158 -3.87 -1.48 11.86
C LEU A 158 -3.17 -0.59 12.89
N THR A 159 -1.83 -0.51 12.88
CA THR A 159 -1.06 0.24 13.89
C THR A 159 -0.34 1.44 13.29
N ILE A 160 0.75 1.21 12.57
CA ILE A 160 1.65 2.25 12.05
C ILE A 160 0.96 3.03 10.92
N ILE A 161 0.36 2.34 9.94
CA ILE A 161 -0.28 3.01 8.80
C ILE A 161 -1.55 3.73 9.27
N TRP A 162 -2.43 3.04 10.01
CA TRP A 162 -3.62 3.65 10.62
C TRP A 162 -3.29 4.91 11.43
N GLY A 163 -2.31 4.82 12.34
CA GLY A 163 -1.87 5.95 13.16
C GLY A 163 -1.27 7.09 12.35
N THR A 164 -0.47 6.77 11.32
CA THR A 164 0.08 7.76 10.40
C THR A 164 -1.02 8.51 9.64
N CYS A 165 -2.05 7.81 9.16
CA CYS A 165 -3.20 8.43 8.49
C CYS A 165 -3.95 9.43 9.41
N VAL A 166 -4.12 9.11 10.70
CA VAL A 166 -4.72 10.04 11.67
C VAL A 166 -3.83 11.28 11.91
N ILE A 167 -2.51 11.11 12.00
CA ILE A 167 -1.56 12.23 12.21
C ILE A 167 -1.51 13.15 10.99
N VAL A 168 -1.47 12.57 9.80
CA VAL A 168 -1.29 13.28 8.52
C VAL A 168 -2.60 13.97 8.09
N GLY A 169 -3.73 13.26 8.17
CA GLY A 169 -5.06 13.78 7.80
C GLY A 169 -5.69 14.71 8.85
N LYS A 170 -4.99 15.08 9.93
CA LYS A 170 -5.57 15.81 11.07
C LYS A 170 -6.19 17.15 10.66
N CYS A 171 -7.38 17.40 11.21
CA CYS A 171 -8.13 18.65 11.14
C CYS A 171 -8.57 19.08 12.54
N ASP A 172 -8.97 20.34 12.68
CA ASP A 172 -9.53 20.88 13.92
C ASP A 172 -10.89 20.20 14.20
N ILE A 173 -11.12 19.81 15.45
CA ILE A 173 -12.39 19.24 15.91
C ILE A 173 -13.24 20.36 16.54
N GLU A 174 -14.38 20.63 15.93
CA GLU A 174 -15.40 21.57 16.40
C GLU A 174 -16.70 20.78 16.69
N GLY A 175 -16.97 20.51 17.97
CA GLY A 175 -18.10 19.66 18.36
C GLY A 175 -17.85 18.17 18.05
N PRO A 176 -18.81 17.43 17.46
CA PRO A 176 -18.70 15.99 17.24
C PRO A 176 -18.00 15.60 15.92
N ILE A 177 -17.56 16.57 15.10
CA ILE A 177 -17.03 16.35 13.74
C ILE A 177 -15.72 17.15 13.55
N ALA A 178 -14.82 16.65 12.70
CA ALA A 178 -13.61 17.37 12.28
C ALA A 178 -13.93 18.27 11.07
N LYS A 179 -13.44 19.50 11.07
CA LYS A 179 -13.75 20.51 10.06
C LYS A 179 -12.77 20.47 8.90
N ASP A 180 -13.28 20.16 7.71
CA ASP A 180 -12.48 19.89 6.52
C ASP A 180 -11.48 21.02 6.21
N SER A 181 -10.23 20.62 5.92
CA SER A 181 -9.10 21.51 5.58
C SER A 181 -8.68 22.56 6.63
N GLN A 182 -9.34 22.69 7.79
CA GLN A 182 -8.91 23.61 8.86
C GLN A 182 -7.97 22.90 9.86
N ASN A 183 -6.82 23.51 10.15
CA ASN A 183 -5.76 22.95 10.99
C ASN A 183 -5.01 24.04 11.76
N THR A 184 -5.78 24.87 12.48
CA THR A 184 -5.29 25.96 13.33
C THR A 184 -4.73 25.45 14.65
N ARG A 185 -5.22 24.31 15.17
CA ARG A 185 -4.85 23.73 16.48
C ARG A 185 -3.68 22.77 16.39
N GLY A 186 -2.53 23.29 15.92
CA GLY A 186 -1.17 22.72 15.99
C GLY A 186 -1.07 21.23 16.33
N PHE A 187 -0.66 20.90 17.57
CA PHE A 187 -0.71 19.56 18.13
C PHE A 187 -1.64 19.54 19.35
N SER A 188 -2.94 19.31 19.12
CA SER A 188 -3.93 19.12 20.19
C SER A 188 -4.40 17.67 20.22
N LEU A 189 -4.07 16.95 21.30
CA LEU A 189 -4.36 15.51 21.44
C LEU A 189 -5.85 15.17 21.33
N THR A 190 -6.73 16.10 21.69
CA THR A 190 -8.20 15.96 21.69
C THR A 190 -8.89 17.01 20.82
N GLY A 191 -8.26 18.15 20.55
CA GLY A 191 -8.83 19.24 19.75
C GLY A 191 -8.52 19.16 18.25
N SER A 192 -7.71 18.19 17.81
CA SER A 192 -7.56 17.83 16.39
C SER A 192 -7.54 16.31 16.19
N GLY A 193 -7.88 15.88 14.96
CA GLY A 193 -8.05 14.48 14.58
C GLY A 193 -8.76 14.34 13.25
N VAL A 194 -9.35 13.17 12.99
CA VAL A 194 -9.98 12.84 11.70
C VAL A 194 -11.41 12.36 11.91
N SER A 195 -12.34 12.77 11.04
CA SER A 195 -13.69 12.23 10.99
C SER A 195 -13.88 11.36 9.75
N THR A 196 -14.60 10.25 9.90
CA THR A 196 -15.05 9.40 8.80
C THR A 196 -16.57 9.45 8.67
N ASP A 197 -17.10 8.72 7.70
CA ASP A 197 -18.53 8.45 7.56
C ASP A 197 -18.93 7.12 8.21
N ILE A 198 -20.24 6.87 8.27
CA ILE A 198 -20.79 5.66 8.89
C ILE A 198 -20.51 4.40 8.07
N TRP A 199 -20.26 4.54 6.76
CA TRP A 199 -19.94 3.45 5.86
C TRP A 199 -18.53 2.88 6.10
N THR A 200 -17.57 3.73 6.45
CA THR A 200 -16.25 3.29 6.96
C THR A 200 -16.39 2.38 8.19
N SER A 201 -17.32 2.68 9.10
CA SER A 201 -17.61 1.82 10.26
C SER A 201 -18.27 0.49 9.87
N TYR A 202 -19.01 0.41 8.76
CA TYR A 202 -19.45 -0.89 8.21
C TYR A 202 -18.28 -1.70 7.64
N THR A 203 -17.32 -1.07 6.96
CA THR A 203 -16.09 -1.75 6.52
C THR A 203 -15.29 -2.31 7.70
N ALA A 204 -15.19 -1.57 8.81
CA ALA A 204 -14.56 -2.04 10.04
C ALA A 204 -15.27 -3.29 10.63
N ARG A 205 -16.60 -3.38 10.52
CA ARG A 205 -17.37 -4.57 10.96
C ARG A 205 -17.09 -5.79 10.07
N ILE A 206 -16.97 -5.59 8.75
CA ILE A 206 -16.61 -6.65 7.81
C ILE A 206 -15.20 -7.20 8.13
N MET A 207 -14.26 -6.31 8.46
CA MET A 207 -12.93 -6.69 8.92
C MET A 207 -12.95 -7.50 10.23
N VAL A 208 -13.85 -7.20 11.19
CA VAL A 208 -14.03 -8.03 12.40
C VAL A 208 -14.60 -9.41 12.05
N ILE A 209 -15.50 -9.51 11.06
CA ILE A 209 -16.05 -10.79 10.57
C ILE A 209 -14.95 -11.67 9.94
N SER A 210 -13.93 -11.08 9.29
CA SER A 210 -12.80 -11.85 8.72
C SER A 210 -11.87 -12.48 9.77
N VAL A 211 -12.07 -12.21 11.07
CA VAL A 211 -11.35 -12.86 12.18
C VAL A 211 -11.96 -14.23 12.55
N ILE A 212 -13.16 -14.55 12.07
CA ILE A 212 -13.85 -15.83 12.39
C ILE A 212 -13.03 -17.09 12.08
N PRO A 213 -12.32 -17.21 10.93
CA PRO A 213 -11.44 -18.35 10.68
C PRO A 213 -10.34 -18.51 11.73
N PHE A 214 -9.72 -17.41 12.17
CA PHE A 214 -8.68 -17.41 13.20
C PHE A 214 -9.23 -17.91 14.55
N LEU A 215 -10.44 -17.49 14.93
CA LEU A 215 -11.16 -18.03 16.10
C LEU A 215 -11.34 -19.56 16.01
N ILE A 216 -11.80 -20.06 14.86
CA ILE A 216 -12.07 -21.50 14.67
C ILE A 216 -10.80 -22.34 14.85
N VAL A 217 -9.65 -21.88 14.34
CA VAL A 217 -8.38 -22.63 14.47
C VAL A 217 -7.85 -22.65 15.90
N GLN A 218 -8.17 -21.66 16.74
CA GLN A 218 -7.76 -21.65 18.16
C GLN A 218 -8.59 -22.58 19.07
N ILE A 219 -9.85 -22.85 18.74
CA ILE A 219 -10.76 -23.66 19.59
C ILE A 219 -10.14 -25.01 20.04
N PRO A 220 -9.53 -25.85 19.16
CA PRO A 220 -8.96 -27.13 19.58
C PRO A 220 -7.78 -27.02 20.54
N GLN A 221 -7.03 -25.92 20.50
CA GLN A 221 -5.93 -25.71 21.45
C GLN A 221 -6.46 -25.38 22.85
N VAL A 222 -7.50 -24.55 22.94
CA VAL A 222 -8.15 -24.18 24.22
C VAL A 222 -8.78 -25.41 24.89
N PHE A 223 -9.46 -26.27 24.13
CA PHE A 223 -10.22 -27.41 24.66
C PHE A 223 -9.47 -28.75 24.68
N LYS A 224 -8.20 -28.79 24.25
CA LYS A 224 -7.31 -29.97 24.22
C LYS A 224 -7.84 -31.28 23.55
N PRO A 225 -8.68 -31.33 22.49
CA PRO A 225 -8.97 -32.59 21.80
C PRO A 225 -7.86 -32.85 20.75
N THR A 226 -6.90 -33.73 21.08
CA THR A 226 -5.79 -34.10 20.17
C THR A 226 -6.25 -34.69 18.83
N SER A 227 -7.44 -35.31 18.79
CA SER A 227 -8.06 -35.84 17.57
C SER A 227 -8.77 -34.78 16.69
N GLY A 228 -9.02 -33.58 17.22
CA GLY A 228 -9.82 -32.54 16.53
C GLY A 228 -9.02 -31.59 15.62
N ARG A 229 -7.69 -31.56 15.74
CA ARG A 229 -6.81 -30.59 15.05
C ARG A 229 -6.99 -30.54 13.52
N PRO A 230 -6.85 -31.64 12.75
CA PRO A 230 -6.99 -31.58 11.29
C PRO A 230 -8.41 -31.25 10.83
N LEU A 231 -9.43 -31.67 11.59
CA LEU A 231 -10.82 -31.33 11.32
C LEU A 231 -11.10 -29.84 11.51
N ALA A 232 -10.53 -29.22 12.55
CA ALA A 232 -10.69 -27.79 12.78
C ALA A 232 -9.96 -26.93 11.73
N VAL A 233 -8.76 -27.34 11.30
CA VAL A 233 -8.04 -26.71 10.17
C VAL A 233 -8.89 -26.78 8.89
N LEU A 234 -9.52 -27.93 8.60
CA LEU A 234 -10.42 -28.10 7.47
C LEU A 234 -11.68 -27.24 7.56
N VAL A 235 -12.32 -27.17 8.74
CA VAL A 235 -13.50 -26.31 8.97
C VAL A 235 -13.13 -24.83 8.82
N ALA A 236 -12.00 -24.39 9.38
CA ALA A 236 -11.52 -23.03 9.24
C ALA A 236 -11.18 -22.69 7.77
N LEU A 237 -10.59 -23.63 7.01
CA LEU A 237 -10.32 -23.47 5.58
C LEU A 237 -11.62 -23.26 4.80
N ILE A 238 -12.63 -24.12 5.02
CA ILE A 238 -13.95 -24.00 4.38
C ILE A 238 -14.60 -22.65 4.73
N VAL A 239 -14.60 -22.25 6.00
CA VAL A 239 -15.17 -20.96 6.43
C VAL A 239 -14.40 -19.77 5.85
N SER A 240 -13.06 -19.84 5.76
CA SER A 240 -12.24 -18.78 5.16
C SER A 240 -12.51 -18.64 3.66
N LEU A 241 -12.67 -19.75 2.92
CA LEU A 241 -13.03 -19.73 1.51
C LEU A 241 -14.46 -19.20 1.27
N LEU A 242 -15.42 -19.58 2.13
CA LEU A 242 -16.79 -19.06 2.08
C LEU A 242 -16.85 -17.56 2.40
N LEU A 243 -16.09 -17.08 3.37
CA LEU A 243 -16.00 -15.65 3.70
C LEU A 243 -15.33 -14.86 2.59
N LEU A 244 -14.23 -15.35 1.99
CA LEU A 244 -13.58 -14.73 0.84
C LEU A 244 -14.55 -14.65 -0.35
N GLY A 245 -15.19 -15.77 -0.71
CA GLY A 245 -16.18 -15.82 -1.78
C GLY A 245 -17.36 -14.87 -1.53
N SER A 246 -17.87 -14.81 -0.30
CA SER A 246 -18.95 -13.90 0.09
C SER A 246 -18.52 -12.43 0.04
N TYR A 247 -17.29 -12.12 0.44
CA TYR A 247 -16.76 -10.75 0.44
C TYR A 247 -16.49 -10.25 -0.98
N CYS A 248 -15.92 -11.08 -1.86
CA CYS A 248 -15.80 -10.74 -3.28
C CYS A 248 -17.18 -10.58 -3.94
N LEU A 249 -18.14 -11.48 -3.66
CA LEU A 249 -19.51 -11.37 -4.18
C LEU A 249 -20.19 -10.07 -3.70
N TYR A 250 -19.99 -9.70 -2.45
CA TYR A 250 -20.47 -8.44 -1.87
C TYR A 250 -19.84 -7.22 -2.57
N GLN A 251 -18.52 -7.20 -2.80
CA GLN A 251 -17.86 -6.12 -3.54
C GLN A 251 -18.35 -6.02 -5.00
N VAL A 252 -18.62 -7.14 -5.66
CA VAL A 252 -19.12 -7.16 -7.05
C VAL A 252 -20.55 -6.63 -7.16
N PHE A 253 -21.46 -6.98 -6.24
CA PHE A 253 -22.82 -6.43 -6.22
C PHE A 253 -22.90 -5.00 -5.69
N GLN A 254 -22.02 -4.64 -4.76
CA GLN A 254 -21.92 -3.30 -4.19
C GLN A 254 -20.48 -2.80 -4.28
N PRO A 255 -20.04 -2.26 -5.43
CA PRO A 255 -18.72 -1.64 -5.55
C PRO A 255 -18.71 -0.22 -4.93
N TRP A 256 -19.29 -0.05 -3.74
CA TRP A 256 -19.50 1.29 -3.13
C TRP A 256 -18.16 1.99 -2.87
N ILE A 257 -17.14 1.24 -2.43
CA ILE A 257 -15.79 1.76 -2.17
C ILE A 257 -15.13 2.28 -3.46
N GLN A 258 -15.40 1.64 -4.60
CA GLN A 258 -14.86 2.04 -5.89
C GLN A 258 -15.63 3.19 -6.51
N ARG A 259 -16.97 3.20 -6.39
CA ARG A 259 -17.80 4.35 -6.75
C ARG A 259 -17.39 5.60 -5.99
N ARG A 260 -16.97 5.47 -4.72
CA ARG A 260 -16.40 6.56 -3.91
C ARG A 260 -15.03 7.02 -4.41
N ARG A 261 -14.12 6.09 -4.72
CA ARG A 261 -12.81 6.40 -5.32
C ARG A 261 -12.99 7.16 -6.64
N LEU A 262 -13.88 6.68 -7.52
CA LEU A 262 -14.25 7.35 -8.76
C LEU A 262 -14.88 8.73 -8.52
N ALA A 263 -15.88 8.86 -7.64
CA ALA A 263 -16.54 10.13 -7.37
C ALA A 263 -15.58 11.18 -6.77
N TYR A 264 -14.66 10.76 -5.89
CA TYR A 264 -13.61 11.61 -5.34
C TYR A 264 -12.65 12.10 -6.43
N VAL A 265 -12.23 11.22 -7.34
CA VAL A 265 -11.34 11.58 -8.44
C VAL A 265 -12.04 12.44 -9.50
N LYS A 266 -13.30 12.16 -9.87
CA LYS A 266 -14.12 13.04 -10.73
C LYS A 266 -14.19 14.44 -10.14
N HIS A 267 -14.48 14.56 -8.83
CA HIS A 267 -14.51 15.86 -8.15
C HIS A 267 -13.15 16.58 -8.19
N LYS A 268 -12.04 15.87 -7.92
CA LYS A 268 -10.68 16.41 -7.99
C LYS A 268 -10.33 16.88 -9.42
N HIS A 269 -10.78 16.16 -10.45
CA HIS A 269 -10.60 16.54 -11.85
C HIS A 269 -11.38 17.81 -12.21
N VAL A 270 -12.65 17.92 -11.79
CA VAL A 270 -13.47 19.14 -11.98
C VAL A 270 -12.77 20.37 -11.39
N ILE A 271 -12.29 20.29 -10.14
CA ILE A 271 -11.51 21.37 -9.49
C ILE A 271 -10.30 21.76 -10.35
N SER A 272 -9.53 20.78 -10.84
CA SER A 272 -8.33 21.06 -11.64
C SER A 272 -8.64 21.77 -12.96
N ARG A 273 -9.74 21.37 -13.65
CA ARG A 273 -10.13 21.92 -14.95
C ARG A 273 -10.65 23.36 -14.78
N ILE A 274 -11.43 23.63 -13.72
CA ILE A 274 -11.87 24.99 -13.36
C ILE A 274 -10.68 25.88 -12.99
N LEU A 275 -9.77 25.44 -12.10
CA LEU A 275 -8.58 26.20 -11.75
C LEU A 275 -7.71 26.51 -12.98
N ARG A 276 -7.55 25.56 -13.90
CA ARG A 276 -6.83 25.75 -15.17
C ARG A 276 -7.50 26.83 -16.03
N HIS A 277 -8.83 26.77 -16.19
CA HIS A 277 -9.61 27.73 -16.99
C HIS A 277 -9.57 29.14 -16.39
N LEU A 278 -9.84 29.28 -15.09
CA LEU A 278 -9.73 30.55 -14.37
C LEU A 278 -8.30 31.10 -14.43
N GLY A 279 -7.30 30.23 -14.34
CA GLY A 279 -5.89 30.60 -14.47
C GLY A 279 -5.53 31.11 -15.86
N GLN A 280 -6.06 30.50 -16.93
CA GLN A 280 -5.92 30.99 -18.31
C GLN A 280 -6.63 32.34 -18.48
N ARG A 281 -7.87 32.47 -18.00
CA ARG A 281 -8.64 33.75 -18.00
C ARG A 281 -7.93 34.87 -17.22
N ALA A 282 -7.19 34.53 -16.16
CA ALA A 282 -6.37 35.45 -15.36
C ALA A 282 -4.91 35.61 -15.86
N LEU A 283 -4.56 35.08 -17.05
CA LEU A 283 -3.21 35.15 -17.62
C LEU A 283 -2.09 34.65 -16.68
N GLY A 284 -2.39 33.64 -15.85
CA GLY A 284 -1.47 33.08 -14.86
C GLY A 284 -1.37 33.85 -13.53
N ARG A 285 -2.05 34.98 -13.37
CA ARG A 285 -2.06 35.80 -12.13
C ARG A 285 -3.19 35.43 -11.16
N LEU A 286 -3.36 34.14 -10.87
CA LEU A 286 -4.18 33.70 -9.72
C LEU A 286 -3.44 33.78 -8.38
N LEU A 287 -2.11 33.89 -8.42
CA LEU A 287 -1.26 34.12 -7.26
C LEU A 287 -0.47 35.42 -7.43
N THR A 288 -0.21 36.12 -6.33
CA THR A 288 0.78 37.18 -6.25
C THR A 288 2.20 36.61 -6.28
N ASP A 289 3.21 37.49 -6.43
CA ASP A 289 4.63 37.10 -6.46
C ASP A 289 5.10 36.43 -5.15
N ASP A 290 4.41 36.67 -4.02
CA ASP A 290 4.61 35.97 -2.74
C ASP A 290 4.01 34.55 -2.70
N GLY A 291 3.35 34.09 -3.78
CA GLY A 291 2.70 32.79 -3.87
C GLY A 291 1.43 32.65 -3.03
N LYS A 292 0.75 33.76 -2.71
CA LYS A 292 -0.57 33.85 -2.07
C LYS A 292 -1.66 34.12 -3.13
N PRO A 293 -2.94 33.75 -2.90
CA PRO A 293 -4.04 34.09 -3.81
C PRO A 293 -4.17 35.60 -4.05
N ASP A 294 -4.30 36.01 -5.31
CA ASP A 294 -4.48 37.42 -5.69
C ASP A 294 -5.96 37.81 -5.58
N ARG A 295 -6.31 38.58 -4.53
CA ARG A 295 -7.70 39.00 -4.27
C ARG A 295 -8.24 39.95 -5.34
N GLU A 296 -7.41 40.79 -5.97
CA GLU A 296 -7.87 41.67 -7.04
C GLU A 296 -8.19 40.89 -8.31
N MET A 297 -7.35 39.92 -8.68
CA MET A 297 -7.57 39.10 -9.87
C MET A 297 -8.72 38.12 -9.69
N ILE A 298 -8.90 37.55 -8.49
CA ILE A 298 -10.06 36.68 -8.19
C ILE A 298 -11.36 37.50 -8.16
N LYS A 299 -11.36 38.72 -7.60
CA LYS A 299 -12.52 39.64 -7.67
C LYS A 299 -12.89 40.02 -9.12
N LYS A 300 -11.89 40.24 -9.99
CA LYS A 300 -12.09 40.48 -11.44
C LYS A 300 -12.55 39.24 -12.21
N LEU A 301 -12.40 38.03 -11.66
CA LEU A 301 -13.01 36.82 -12.20
C LEU A 301 -14.45 36.68 -11.73
N PHE A 302 -14.74 36.96 -10.46
CA PHE A 302 -16.10 36.99 -9.90
C PHE A 302 -17.01 37.92 -10.71
N SER A 303 -16.60 39.18 -10.92
CA SER A 303 -17.34 40.19 -11.71
C SER A 303 -17.30 39.95 -13.24
N ARG A 304 -17.03 38.73 -13.68
CA ARG A 304 -17.14 38.24 -15.07
C ARG A 304 -17.93 36.93 -15.16
N ILE A 305 -18.37 36.41 -14.02
CA ILE A 305 -19.19 35.21 -13.88
C ILE A 305 -20.57 35.63 -13.36
N ASP A 306 -20.59 36.61 -12.44
CA ASP A 306 -21.75 37.46 -12.14
C ASP A 306 -22.17 38.17 -13.44
N GLU A 307 -23.25 37.70 -14.07
CA GLU A 307 -23.79 38.27 -15.32
C GLU A 307 -24.86 39.32 -15.05
N ASN A 308 -25.46 39.29 -13.85
CA ASN A 308 -26.57 40.15 -13.48
C ASN A 308 -26.15 41.38 -12.63
N ASP A 309 -24.87 41.46 -12.23
CA ASP A 309 -24.26 42.47 -11.36
C ASP A 309 -24.93 42.59 -9.96
N ASP A 310 -25.54 41.51 -9.44
CA ASP A 310 -26.19 41.49 -8.12
C ASP A 310 -25.21 41.26 -6.95
N GLY A 311 -23.98 40.84 -7.25
CA GLY A 311 -22.91 40.60 -6.28
C GLY A 311 -22.92 39.20 -5.65
N GLN A 312 -23.71 38.26 -6.16
CA GLN A 312 -23.82 36.88 -5.71
C GLN A 312 -23.91 35.93 -6.91
N LEU A 313 -23.14 34.84 -6.92
CA LEU A 313 -23.26 33.85 -7.99
C LEU A 313 -24.42 32.90 -7.71
N SER A 314 -25.39 32.89 -8.61
CA SER A 314 -26.49 31.94 -8.61
C SER A 314 -26.08 30.58 -9.18
N TYR A 315 -26.91 29.56 -8.94
CA TYR A 315 -26.75 28.23 -9.55
C TYR A 315 -26.66 28.29 -11.08
N GLY A 316 -27.37 29.23 -11.72
CA GLY A 316 -27.34 29.46 -13.16
C GLY A 316 -25.96 29.90 -13.64
N GLU A 317 -25.40 30.94 -13.04
CA GLU A 317 -24.09 31.50 -13.44
C GLU A 317 -22.93 30.54 -13.17
N VAL A 318 -23.00 29.76 -12.09
CA VAL A 318 -22.05 28.67 -11.84
C VAL A 318 -22.23 27.54 -12.87
N SER A 319 -23.48 27.23 -13.28
CA SER A 319 -23.76 26.30 -14.37
C SER A 319 -23.18 26.80 -15.70
N ASP A 320 -23.35 28.08 -16.04
CA ASP A 320 -22.84 28.66 -17.28
C ASP A 320 -21.30 28.74 -17.30
N LEU A 321 -20.66 28.95 -16.14
CA LEU A 321 -19.21 28.78 -16.00
C LEU A 321 -18.77 27.34 -16.27
N VAL A 322 -19.51 26.34 -15.77
CA VAL A 322 -19.22 24.91 -15.96
C VAL A 322 -19.49 24.48 -17.40
N VAL A 323 -20.58 24.91 -18.04
CA VAL A 323 -20.87 24.66 -19.46
C VAL A 323 -19.85 25.35 -20.37
N GLY A 324 -19.39 26.55 -20.00
CA GLY A 324 -18.31 27.29 -20.67
C GLY A 324 -16.90 26.72 -20.44
N ILE A 325 -16.78 25.55 -19.80
CA ILE A 325 -15.57 24.72 -19.76
C ILE A 325 -15.84 23.49 -20.62
N GLU A 326 -15.13 23.37 -21.74
CA GLU A 326 -15.24 22.21 -22.62
C GLU A 326 -14.71 20.96 -21.87
N PHE A 327 -15.62 20.05 -21.50
CA PHE A 327 -15.37 18.79 -20.80
C PHE A 327 -15.37 17.60 -21.80
N ASP A 328 -14.54 17.69 -22.85
CA ASP A 328 -14.50 16.78 -24.04
C ASP A 328 -14.57 15.25 -23.83
N GLU A 329 -14.36 14.75 -22.61
CA GLU A 329 -14.10 13.33 -22.35
C GLU A 329 -14.92 12.76 -21.17
N ILE A 330 -15.82 13.52 -20.54
CA ILE A 330 -16.44 13.10 -19.27
C ILE A 330 -17.96 13.01 -19.34
N ASP A 331 -18.49 11.82 -19.01
CA ASP A 331 -19.87 11.64 -18.55
C ASP A 331 -19.99 12.20 -17.11
N LEU A 332 -19.98 13.54 -17.04
CA LEU A 332 -20.36 14.32 -15.87
C LEU A 332 -21.82 14.70 -16.02
N ASP A 333 -22.61 14.32 -15.02
CA ASP A 333 -23.83 15.05 -14.73
C ASP A 333 -23.43 16.49 -14.35
N HIS A 334 -23.63 17.43 -15.27
CA HIS A 334 -23.31 18.84 -15.08
C HIS A 334 -24.00 19.40 -13.83
N ASP A 335 -25.22 18.93 -13.51
CA ASP A 335 -25.96 19.32 -12.32
C ASP A 335 -25.24 18.86 -11.03
N ASP A 336 -24.75 17.62 -11.01
CA ASP A 336 -23.96 17.08 -9.89
C ASP A 336 -22.60 17.78 -9.71
N ALA A 337 -22.01 18.27 -10.80
CA ALA A 337 -20.79 19.09 -10.75
C ALA A 337 -21.07 20.48 -10.16
N VAL A 338 -22.08 21.20 -10.66
CA VAL A 338 -22.46 22.54 -10.18
C VAL A 338 -22.87 22.48 -8.71
N ARG A 339 -23.73 21.53 -8.33
CA ARG A 339 -24.20 21.33 -6.96
C ARG A 339 -23.04 21.17 -5.96
N LYS A 340 -22.02 20.37 -6.30
CA LYS A 340 -20.82 20.20 -5.46
C LYS A 340 -19.96 21.45 -5.33
N ILE A 341 -19.93 22.31 -6.36
CA ILE A 341 -19.19 23.58 -6.32
C ILE A 341 -19.90 24.55 -5.38
N VAL A 342 -21.22 24.67 -5.52
CA VAL A 342 -22.06 25.49 -4.63
C VAL A 342 -21.94 24.99 -3.19
N ASP A 343 -22.14 23.69 -2.94
CA ASP A 343 -21.99 23.07 -1.61
C ASP A 343 -20.58 23.24 -0.99
N GLU A 344 -19.51 23.41 -1.77
CA GLU A 344 -18.15 23.62 -1.24
C GLU A 344 -17.83 25.11 -0.96
N PHE A 345 -18.49 26.03 -1.67
CA PHE A 345 -18.22 27.48 -1.62
C PHE A 345 -19.18 28.22 -0.68
N ASP A 346 -20.48 27.94 -0.78
CA ASP A 346 -21.52 28.47 0.11
C ASP A 346 -21.27 27.99 1.55
N THR A 347 -20.70 28.89 2.35
CA THR A 347 -20.30 28.64 3.74
C THR A 347 -21.41 29.06 4.71
N ASN A 348 -22.31 29.93 4.26
CA ASN A 348 -23.42 30.47 5.04
C ASN A 348 -24.75 29.69 4.84
N CYS A 349 -24.80 28.80 3.85
CA CYS A 349 -25.91 27.93 3.44
C CYS A 349 -27.14 28.67 2.88
N ASN A 350 -26.96 29.79 2.16
CA ASN A 350 -28.05 30.53 1.49
C ASN A 350 -28.32 30.09 0.03
N SER A 351 -27.57 29.11 -0.49
CA SER A 351 -27.60 28.62 -1.88
C SER A 351 -27.11 29.61 -2.95
N LEU A 352 -26.36 30.63 -2.55
CA LEU A 352 -25.74 31.67 -3.38
C LEU A 352 -24.29 31.83 -2.94
N ILE A 353 -23.38 32.27 -3.83
CA ILE A 353 -21.96 32.42 -3.48
C ILE A 353 -21.57 33.90 -3.49
N ASP A 354 -21.21 34.46 -2.35
CA ASP A 354 -20.70 35.85 -2.29
C ASP A 354 -19.22 35.98 -2.71
N GLU A 355 -18.72 37.21 -2.88
CA GLU A 355 -17.34 37.47 -3.29
C GLU A 355 -16.29 36.88 -2.33
N ASP A 356 -16.54 36.92 -1.02
CA ASP A 356 -15.62 36.40 -0.01
C ASP A 356 -15.66 34.87 0.03
N GLU A 357 -16.83 34.26 -0.12
CA GLU A 357 -17.01 32.81 -0.29
C GLU A 357 -16.33 32.29 -1.55
N PHE A 358 -16.51 32.96 -2.69
CA PHE A 358 -15.80 32.63 -3.93
C PHE A 358 -14.28 32.78 -3.78
N PHE A 359 -13.82 33.87 -3.17
CA PHE A 359 -12.39 34.07 -2.90
C PHE A 359 -11.83 32.99 -1.97
N ASN A 360 -12.55 32.61 -0.91
CA ASN A 360 -12.15 31.58 0.04
C ASN A 360 -12.16 30.17 -0.59
N GLY A 361 -13.16 29.87 -1.43
CA GLY A 361 -13.26 28.62 -2.19
C GLY A 361 -12.10 28.44 -3.17
N ILE A 362 -11.85 29.46 -4.02
CA ILE A 362 -10.70 29.45 -4.95
C ILE A 362 -9.37 29.41 -4.19
N SER A 363 -9.24 30.12 -3.07
CA SER A 363 -8.05 30.08 -2.22
C SER A 363 -7.81 28.68 -1.61
N ARG A 364 -8.87 28.00 -1.15
CA ARG A 364 -8.80 26.59 -0.70
C ARG A 364 -8.34 25.69 -1.83
N TRP A 365 -8.97 25.75 -3.00
CA TRP A 365 -8.63 24.95 -4.17
C TRP A 365 -7.18 25.17 -4.65
N LEU A 366 -6.71 26.42 -4.72
CA LEU A 366 -5.31 26.74 -5.05
C LEU A 366 -4.34 26.16 -4.01
N SER A 367 -4.67 26.24 -2.72
CA SER A 367 -3.86 25.64 -1.65
C SER A 367 -3.81 24.10 -1.73
N LYS A 368 -4.93 23.47 -2.12
CA LYS A 368 -5.06 22.02 -2.35
C LYS A 368 -4.21 21.58 -3.54
N ALA A 369 -4.34 22.27 -4.68
CA ALA A 369 -3.50 22.06 -5.87
C ALA A 369 -1.99 22.16 -5.55
N LYS A 370 -1.59 23.17 -4.75
CA LYS A 370 -0.20 23.38 -4.30
C LYS A 370 0.31 22.28 -3.35
N ARG A 371 -0.56 21.62 -2.57
CA ARG A 371 -0.19 20.46 -1.74
C ARG A 371 -0.10 19.15 -2.53
N SER A 372 -0.92 19.00 -3.58
CA SER A 372 -0.92 17.80 -4.42
C SER A 372 0.13 17.78 -5.53
N GLY A 373 0.57 18.96 -5.99
CA GLY A 373 1.63 19.11 -6.98
C GLY A 373 2.98 18.62 -6.47
N ARG A 374 3.86 18.20 -7.38
CA ARG A 374 5.21 17.74 -7.01
C ARG A 374 6.02 18.93 -6.46
N PRO A 375 6.81 18.77 -5.38
CA PRO A 375 7.62 19.88 -4.88
C PRO A 375 8.67 20.31 -5.92
N SER A 376 8.38 21.41 -6.60
CA SER A 376 9.23 22.04 -7.61
C SER A 376 10.31 22.87 -6.93
N THR A 377 11.57 22.63 -7.29
CA THR A 377 12.73 23.28 -6.66
C THR A 377 12.85 24.76 -7.01
N ASP A 378 12.19 25.23 -8.07
CA ASP A 378 12.15 26.64 -8.48
C ASP A 378 10.95 27.35 -7.86
N ALA A 379 11.23 28.34 -7.02
CA ALA A 379 10.22 29.13 -6.30
C ALA A 379 9.69 30.35 -7.09
N GLY A 380 10.06 30.50 -8.38
CA GLY A 380 10.04 31.80 -9.06
C GLY A 380 9.21 31.94 -10.35
N LEU A 381 8.61 30.89 -10.93
CA LEU A 381 7.94 31.06 -12.23
C LEU A 381 6.65 30.23 -12.46
N HIS A 382 5.58 31.01 -12.62
CA HIS A 382 4.24 30.69 -13.13
C HIS A 382 3.39 29.63 -12.42
N THR A 383 2.32 30.15 -11.81
CA THR A 383 1.08 29.48 -11.42
C THR A 383 0.54 28.47 -12.46
N MET A 384 0.72 28.77 -13.75
CA MET A 384 0.36 27.86 -14.85
C MET A 384 1.08 26.51 -14.77
N THR A 385 2.37 26.50 -14.42
CA THR A 385 3.18 25.26 -14.41
C THR A 385 2.66 24.25 -13.40
N PHE A 386 2.33 24.68 -12.17
CA PHE A 386 1.78 23.77 -11.16
C PHE A 386 0.30 23.42 -11.44
N LEU A 387 -0.48 24.32 -12.04
CA LEU A 387 -1.85 24.01 -12.44
C LEU A 387 -1.89 23.00 -13.60
N ILE A 388 -0.89 23.02 -14.49
CA ILE A 388 -0.70 22.01 -15.53
C ILE A 388 -0.25 20.67 -14.92
N ASP A 389 0.73 20.64 -14.01
CA ASP A 389 1.16 19.41 -13.31
C ASP A 389 0.00 18.78 -12.50
N PHE A 390 -0.75 19.62 -11.75
CA PHE A 390 -1.92 19.20 -11.00
C PHE A 390 -3.03 18.66 -11.92
N HIS A 391 -3.35 19.39 -13.01
CA HIS A 391 -4.35 18.94 -13.96
C HIS A 391 -3.93 17.62 -14.62
N GLN A 392 -2.68 17.50 -15.09
CA GLN A 392 -2.17 16.29 -15.72
C GLN A 392 -2.20 15.06 -14.78
N GLU A 393 -1.88 15.24 -13.50
CA GLU A 393 -2.03 14.19 -12.48
C GLU A 393 -3.50 13.82 -12.26
N THR A 394 -4.42 14.79 -12.22
CA THR A 394 -5.86 14.52 -12.05
C THR A 394 -6.55 13.96 -13.28
N THR A 395 -6.11 14.30 -14.49
CA THR A 395 -6.53 13.64 -15.74
C THR A 395 -6.09 12.19 -15.67
N ARG A 396 -4.79 11.93 -15.45
CA ARG A 396 -4.27 10.57 -15.29
C ARG A 396 -5.00 9.74 -14.22
N GLU A 397 -5.28 10.30 -13.04
CA GLU A 397 -6.05 9.59 -12.00
C GLU A 397 -7.50 9.30 -12.43
N HIS A 398 -8.11 10.19 -13.22
CA HIS A 398 -9.49 10.07 -13.71
C HIS A 398 -9.62 9.09 -14.86
N ASP A 399 -8.72 9.16 -15.85
CA ASP A 399 -8.62 8.24 -16.98
C ASP A 399 -8.53 6.79 -16.47
N LEU A 400 -7.72 6.56 -15.42
CA LEU A 400 -7.56 5.25 -14.76
C LEU A 400 -8.85 4.65 -14.15
N LEU A 401 -9.94 5.42 -14.05
CA LEU A 401 -11.14 5.03 -13.30
C LEU A 401 -12.47 5.20 -14.07
N ASP A 402 -12.54 6.01 -15.13
CA ASP A 402 -13.81 6.28 -15.83
C ASP A 402 -14.04 5.36 -17.03
N VAL A 403 -15.23 4.76 -17.08
CA VAL A 403 -15.62 3.79 -18.12
C VAL A 403 -16.95 4.26 -18.72
N GLY A 404 -16.89 5.24 -19.61
CA GLY A 404 -18.09 5.97 -20.06
C GLY A 404 -17.93 6.87 -21.28
N GLY A 405 -17.10 6.53 -22.28
CA GLY A 405 -16.89 7.37 -23.47
C GLY A 405 -16.54 6.59 -24.74
N SER A 406 -17.55 6.06 -25.45
CA SER A 406 -17.32 5.19 -26.63
C SER A 406 -17.10 5.98 -27.93
N THR A 407 -15.86 6.38 -28.22
CA THR A 407 -15.44 6.86 -29.54
C THR A 407 -14.46 5.88 -30.21
N LYS A 408 -14.47 5.76 -31.54
CA LYS A 408 -13.73 4.70 -32.27
C LYS A 408 -12.22 4.70 -32.05
N GLU A 409 -11.61 5.85 -31.77
CA GLU A 409 -10.17 5.98 -31.48
C GLU A 409 -9.80 5.44 -30.08
N ALA A 410 -10.73 5.47 -29.12
CA ALA A 410 -10.53 4.89 -27.78
C ALA A 410 -10.37 3.37 -27.82
N VAL A 411 -10.93 2.67 -28.83
CA VAL A 411 -10.93 1.21 -28.90
C VAL A 411 -9.57 0.61 -29.25
N GLU A 412 -8.72 1.30 -30.02
CA GLU A 412 -7.34 0.85 -30.28
C GLU A 412 -6.43 1.12 -29.07
N ASN A 413 -6.54 2.30 -28.45
CA ASN A 413 -5.82 2.62 -27.21
C ASN A 413 -6.21 1.68 -26.05
N ALA A 414 -7.50 1.35 -25.90
CA ALA A 414 -7.97 0.40 -24.88
C ALA A 414 -7.39 -1.02 -25.08
N LYS A 415 -7.24 -1.50 -26.32
CA LYS A 415 -6.58 -2.79 -26.59
C LYS A 415 -5.11 -2.76 -26.21
N TRP A 416 -4.40 -1.68 -26.52
CA TRP A 416 -3.00 -1.51 -26.14
C TRP A 416 -2.84 -1.40 -24.61
N ASN A 417 -3.69 -0.62 -23.93
CA ASN A 417 -3.71 -0.52 -22.48
C ASN A 417 -4.04 -1.87 -21.82
N CYS A 418 -4.91 -2.69 -22.42
CA CYS A 418 -5.24 -4.04 -21.93
C CYS A 418 -4.05 -5.00 -22.06
N ILE A 419 -3.40 -5.04 -23.22
CA ILE A 419 -2.17 -5.84 -23.44
C ILE A 419 -1.08 -5.41 -22.46
N LYS A 420 -0.92 -4.10 -22.23
CA LYS A 420 0.03 -3.53 -21.28
C LYS A 420 -0.31 -3.86 -19.83
N ALA A 421 -1.59 -3.82 -19.43
CA ALA A 421 -2.05 -4.23 -18.10
C ALA A 421 -1.73 -5.71 -17.85
N VAL A 422 -2.13 -6.59 -18.78
CA VAL A 422 -1.84 -8.03 -18.71
C VAL A 422 -0.33 -8.29 -18.67
N LEU A 423 0.47 -7.59 -19.48
CA LEU A 423 1.93 -7.73 -19.47
C LEU A 423 2.55 -7.30 -18.13
N LEU A 424 2.06 -6.22 -17.51
CA LEU A 424 2.50 -5.76 -16.19
C LEU A 424 2.13 -6.75 -15.08
N LEU A 425 0.90 -7.29 -15.12
CA LEU A 425 0.42 -8.31 -14.17
C LEU A 425 1.22 -9.61 -14.29
N LEU A 426 1.47 -10.08 -15.52
CA LEU A 426 2.29 -11.26 -15.79
C LEU A 426 3.74 -11.05 -15.36
N LEU A 427 4.35 -9.90 -15.70
CA LEU A 427 5.72 -9.56 -15.31
C LEU A 427 5.85 -9.49 -13.78
N GLY A 428 4.92 -8.82 -13.09
CA GLY A 428 4.88 -8.77 -11.63
C GLY A 428 4.72 -10.15 -11.00
N THR A 429 3.84 -11.00 -11.55
CA THR A 429 3.64 -12.39 -11.08
C THR A 429 4.89 -13.25 -11.26
N VAL A 430 5.56 -13.17 -12.42
CA VAL A 430 6.80 -13.92 -12.70
C VAL A 430 7.94 -13.46 -11.79
N ILE A 431 8.09 -12.16 -11.56
CA ILE A 431 9.09 -11.62 -10.63
C ILE A 431 8.78 -12.06 -9.20
N ALA A 432 7.51 -12.01 -8.76
CA ALA A 432 7.12 -12.48 -7.42
C ALA A 432 7.43 -13.97 -7.23
N ALA A 433 7.03 -14.82 -8.19
CA ALA A 433 7.26 -16.26 -8.12
C ALA A 433 8.76 -16.63 -8.10
N ALA A 434 9.59 -15.96 -8.93
CA ALA A 434 11.03 -16.21 -8.99
C ALA A 434 11.84 -15.68 -7.79
N ILE A 435 11.23 -14.84 -6.94
CA ILE A 435 11.91 -14.14 -5.83
C ILE A 435 11.31 -14.53 -4.48
N ALA A 436 10.17 -15.21 -4.44
CA ALA A 436 9.57 -15.71 -3.21
C ALA A 436 10.47 -16.72 -2.48
N ASP A 437 10.95 -17.75 -3.16
CA ASP A 437 11.82 -18.82 -2.61
C ASP A 437 13.14 -18.22 -2.07
N PRO A 438 13.93 -17.45 -2.84
CA PRO A 438 15.20 -16.91 -2.36
C PRO A 438 15.04 -15.85 -1.26
N LEU A 439 13.89 -15.17 -1.18
CA LEU A 439 13.57 -14.24 -0.10
C LEU A 439 13.20 -14.98 1.19
N VAL A 440 12.48 -16.11 1.09
CA VAL A 440 12.15 -16.98 2.23
C VAL A 440 13.43 -17.65 2.76
N ASP A 441 14.24 -18.23 1.88
CA ASP A 441 15.53 -18.83 2.22
C ASP A 441 16.45 -17.81 2.92
N ALA A 442 16.60 -16.60 2.37
CA ALA A 442 17.45 -15.57 2.97
C ALA A 442 16.96 -15.12 4.37
N VAL A 443 15.67 -15.24 4.68
CA VAL A 443 15.11 -14.97 6.02
C VAL A 443 15.36 -16.15 6.97
N ASP A 444 15.22 -17.39 6.49
CA ASP A 444 15.47 -18.63 7.25
C ASP A 444 16.97 -18.73 7.61
N GLU A 445 17.87 -18.56 6.63
CA GLU A 445 19.33 -18.51 6.86
C GLU A 445 19.75 -17.32 7.74
N PHE A 446 19.07 -16.17 7.67
CA PHE A 446 19.33 -15.06 8.60
C PHE A 446 18.89 -15.41 10.03
N SER A 447 17.77 -16.10 10.19
CA SER A 447 17.27 -16.60 11.47
C SER A 447 18.28 -17.55 12.12
N ASP A 448 18.76 -18.54 11.38
CA ASP A 448 19.73 -19.52 11.87
C ASP A 448 21.03 -18.88 12.33
N VAL A 449 21.61 -17.98 11.53
CA VAL A 449 22.91 -17.36 11.87
C VAL A 449 22.78 -16.31 13.00
N THR A 450 21.60 -15.68 13.18
CA THR A 450 21.38 -14.71 14.26
C THR A 450 20.75 -15.30 15.53
N SER A 451 20.24 -16.54 15.47
CA SER A 451 19.43 -17.17 16.52
C SER A 451 18.16 -16.37 16.89
N ILE A 452 17.65 -15.54 15.97
CA ILE A 452 16.37 -14.82 16.08
C ILE A 452 15.36 -15.56 15.18
N PRO A 453 14.21 -16.04 15.69
CA PRO A 453 13.28 -16.82 14.86
C PRO A 453 12.85 -16.09 13.60
N ALA A 454 12.81 -16.83 12.49
CA ALA A 454 12.41 -16.37 11.17
C ALA A 454 11.06 -15.62 11.17
N PHE A 455 10.12 -16.02 12.04
CA PHE A 455 8.88 -15.29 12.31
C PHE A 455 9.09 -13.80 12.63
N PHE A 456 10.00 -13.43 13.55
CA PHE A 456 10.18 -12.03 13.96
C PHE A 456 10.87 -11.21 12.86
N VAL A 457 11.79 -11.85 12.13
CA VAL A 457 12.46 -11.24 10.98
C VAL A 457 11.44 -10.96 9.88
N SER A 458 10.57 -11.93 9.57
CA SER A 458 9.55 -11.78 8.53
C SER A 458 8.43 -10.83 8.92
N PHE A 459 7.98 -10.87 10.18
CA PHE A 459 6.98 -9.96 10.76
C PHE A 459 7.33 -8.49 10.59
N ILE A 460 8.61 -8.13 10.71
CA ILE A 460 9.07 -6.76 10.48
C ILE A 460 9.36 -6.51 9.00
N ALA A 461 10.21 -7.34 8.37
CA ALA A 461 10.81 -7.01 7.09
C ALA A 461 9.90 -7.22 5.87
N LEU A 462 9.16 -8.33 5.81
CA LEU A 462 8.40 -8.71 4.61
C LEU A 462 7.17 -7.83 4.34
N PRO A 463 6.43 -7.32 5.35
CA PRO A 463 5.40 -6.30 5.14
C PRO A 463 5.92 -5.03 4.47
N PHE A 464 7.13 -4.56 4.80
CA PHE A 464 7.71 -3.41 4.09
C PHE A 464 8.08 -3.74 2.63
N ALA A 465 8.46 -4.98 2.32
CA ALA A 465 8.69 -5.40 0.94
C ALA A 465 7.39 -5.51 0.13
N THR A 466 6.33 -6.09 0.72
CA THR A 466 5.09 -6.45 0.00
C THR A 466 4.02 -5.35 0.01
N LYS A 467 3.90 -4.58 1.10
CA LYS A 467 2.81 -3.59 1.31
C LYS A 467 3.22 -2.13 1.29
N SER A 468 4.50 -1.81 1.09
CA SER A 468 4.94 -0.40 1.11
C SER A 468 4.37 0.44 -0.03
N SER A 469 4.05 -0.13 -1.20
CA SER A 469 3.36 0.58 -2.29
C SER A 469 1.96 1.05 -1.88
N GLU A 470 1.18 0.12 -1.30
CA GLU A 470 -0.17 0.35 -0.77
C GLU A 470 -0.17 1.28 0.45
N ALA A 471 0.75 1.06 1.40
CA ALA A 471 0.94 1.94 2.56
C ALA A 471 1.25 3.39 2.13
N VAL A 472 2.13 3.57 1.14
CA VAL A 472 2.53 4.89 0.66
C VAL A 472 1.41 5.57 -0.14
N SER A 473 0.61 4.85 -0.93
CA SER A 473 -0.52 5.46 -1.63
C SER A 473 -1.60 5.94 -0.64
N VAL A 474 -1.94 5.13 0.35
CA VAL A 474 -2.88 5.43 1.44
C VAL A 474 -2.42 6.65 2.25
N ILE A 475 -1.14 6.71 2.66
CA ILE A 475 -0.57 7.87 3.39
C ILE A 475 -0.52 9.12 2.51
N ILE A 476 -0.16 9.00 1.22
CA ILE A 476 -0.16 10.14 0.29
C ILE A 476 -1.58 10.67 0.09
N SER A 477 -2.59 9.79 -0.05
CA SER A 477 -3.99 10.18 -0.15
C SER A 477 -4.43 11.00 1.07
N ALA A 478 -4.18 10.49 2.28
CA ALA A 478 -4.45 11.20 3.53
C ALA A 478 -3.71 12.55 3.67
N SER A 479 -2.53 12.71 3.04
CA SER A 479 -1.74 13.95 3.06
C SER A 479 -2.19 15.02 2.08
N ARG A 480 -2.84 14.60 0.98
CA ARG A 480 -3.22 15.48 -0.14
C ARG A 480 -4.43 16.33 0.19
N ASP A 481 -5.39 15.77 0.94
CA ASP A 481 -6.66 16.42 1.24
C ASP A 481 -7.21 15.97 2.60
N ASN A 482 -7.26 16.87 3.57
CA ASN A 482 -7.76 16.60 4.92
C ASN A 482 -9.29 16.80 4.96
N SER A 483 -10.00 16.22 3.99
CA SER A 483 -11.46 16.22 3.94
C SER A 483 -12.01 14.92 4.54
N ARG A 484 -13.22 14.99 5.10
CA ARG A 484 -13.95 13.83 5.62
C ARG A 484 -14.12 12.74 4.55
N LEU A 485 -14.32 13.12 3.30
CA LEU A 485 -14.47 12.19 2.17
C LEU A 485 -13.16 11.39 1.94
N THR A 486 -12.03 12.09 1.82
CA THR A 486 -10.71 11.46 1.63
C THR A 486 -10.38 10.54 2.79
N ALA A 487 -10.54 11.01 4.03
CA ALA A 487 -10.33 10.19 5.22
C ALA A 487 -11.19 8.91 5.22
N SER A 488 -12.49 9.03 4.91
CA SER A 488 -13.41 7.89 4.85
C SER A 488 -13.00 6.88 3.77
N LEU A 489 -12.51 7.36 2.62
CA LEU A 489 -11.98 6.50 1.57
C LEU A 489 -10.71 5.78 2.05
N THR A 490 -9.71 6.52 2.54
CA THR A 490 -8.43 5.97 3.05
C THR A 490 -8.63 4.89 4.13
N PHE A 491 -9.48 5.13 5.12
CA PHE A 491 -9.75 4.13 6.16
C PHE A 491 -10.56 2.93 5.64
N SER A 492 -11.45 3.13 4.66
CA SER A 492 -12.19 2.02 4.05
C SER A 492 -11.25 1.14 3.21
N GLU A 493 -10.33 1.74 2.45
CA GLU A 493 -9.29 1.02 1.70
C GLU A 493 -8.41 0.21 2.65
N LEU A 494 -7.95 0.83 3.75
CA LEU A 494 -7.15 0.18 4.80
C LEU A 494 -7.84 -1.03 5.44
N TYR A 495 -9.11 -0.90 5.86
CA TYR A 495 -9.86 -2.03 6.42
C TYR A 495 -10.17 -3.10 5.37
N GLY A 496 -10.34 -2.71 4.10
CA GLY A 496 -10.49 -3.64 2.98
C GLY A 496 -9.22 -4.46 2.73
N ALA A 497 -8.05 -3.82 2.76
CA ALA A 497 -6.74 -4.45 2.65
C ALA A 497 -6.48 -5.46 3.78
N VAL A 498 -6.78 -5.09 5.02
CA VAL A 498 -6.70 -6.02 6.18
C VAL A 498 -7.69 -7.18 6.02
N THR A 499 -8.90 -6.93 5.52
CA THR A 499 -9.89 -7.99 5.28
C THR A 499 -9.39 -9.02 4.26
N MET A 500 -8.74 -8.56 3.17
CA MET A 500 -8.16 -9.46 2.16
C MET A 500 -6.90 -10.15 2.65
N ASN A 501 -6.01 -9.46 3.38
CA ASN A 501 -4.84 -10.10 3.98
C ASN A 501 -5.26 -11.21 4.97
N ASN A 502 -6.25 -10.94 5.82
CA ASN A 502 -6.83 -11.95 6.70
C ASN A 502 -7.39 -13.17 5.93
N ALA A 503 -7.84 -13.01 4.67
CA ALA A 503 -8.28 -14.11 3.82
C ALA A 503 -7.11 -14.94 3.24
N CYS A 504 -5.88 -14.43 3.21
CA CYS A 504 -4.68 -15.23 2.88
C CYS A 504 -4.45 -16.39 3.85
N LEU A 505 -5.07 -16.36 5.05
CA LEU A 505 -5.13 -17.52 5.95
C LEU A 505 -5.69 -18.76 5.25
N ALA A 506 -6.59 -18.63 4.26
CA ALA A 506 -7.07 -19.77 3.48
C ALA A 506 -5.94 -20.48 2.73
N VAL A 507 -4.98 -19.75 2.16
CA VAL A 507 -3.80 -20.32 1.49
C VAL A 507 -2.94 -21.06 2.50
N PHE A 508 -2.69 -20.44 3.65
CA PHE A 508 -1.92 -21.03 4.74
C PHE A 508 -2.54 -22.33 5.28
N LEU A 509 -3.85 -22.32 5.57
CA LEU A 509 -4.60 -23.50 6.04
C LEU A 509 -4.65 -24.62 5.00
N ALA A 510 -4.76 -24.27 3.71
CA ALA A 510 -4.71 -25.25 2.63
C ALA A 510 -3.35 -25.95 2.55
N LEU A 511 -2.23 -25.22 2.69
CA LEU A 511 -0.89 -25.79 2.71
C LEU A 511 -0.69 -26.73 3.90
N VAL A 512 -1.04 -26.28 5.11
CA VAL A 512 -0.96 -27.10 6.33
C VAL A 512 -1.77 -28.39 6.19
N TYR A 513 -2.99 -28.32 5.64
CA TYR A 513 -3.84 -29.48 5.42
C TYR A 513 -3.29 -30.44 4.35
N ILE A 514 -2.82 -29.92 3.20
CA ILE A 514 -2.34 -30.74 2.07
C ILE A 514 -0.99 -31.40 2.36
N ARG A 515 -0.04 -30.67 2.96
CA ARG A 515 1.29 -31.20 3.34
C ARG A 515 1.27 -32.01 4.64
N GLY A 516 0.22 -31.83 5.46
CA GLY A 516 0.11 -32.45 6.78
C GLY A 516 1.15 -31.91 7.74
N LEU A 517 1.27 -30.58 7.80
CA LEU A 517 2.17 -29.85 8.72
C LEU A 517 1.53 -29.73 10.11
N THR A 518 2.33 -29.46 11.14
CA THR A 518 1.80 -29.22 12.48
C THR A 518 1.37 -27.76 12.66
N TRP A 519 0.24 -27.56 13.34
CA TRP A 519 -0.27 -26.22 13.68
C TRP A 519 0.24 -25.81 15.06
N ASP A 520 1.32 -25.03 15.05
CA ASP A 520 2.05 -24.59 16.25
C ASP A 520 2.20 -23.04 16.27
N PHE A 521 1.23 -22.33 15.68
CA PHE A 521 1.22 -20.86 15.49
C PHE A 521 0.14 -20.13 16.31
N SER A 522 -0.20 -20.63 17.49
CA SER A 522 -1.36 -20.15 18.25
C SER A 522 -1.18 -18.76 18.86
N ALA A 523 0.05 -18.45 19.31
CA ALA A 523 0.38 -17.15 19.89
C ALA A 523 0.26 -16.04 18.84
N GLU A 524 0.78 -16.28 17.65
CA GLU A 524 0.75 -15.41 16.48
C GLU A 524 -0.70 -15.08 16.07
N VAL A 525 -1.55 -16.10 15.99
CA VAL A 525 -2.99 -15.97 15.73
C VAL A 525 -3.69 -15.14 16.80
N LEU A 526 -3.36 -15.36 18.08
CA LEU A 526 -3.96 -14.62 19.19
C LEU A 526 -3.67 -13.13 19.05
N VAL A 527 -2.44 -12.78 18.65
CA VAL A 527 -2.04 -11.39 18.51
C VAL A 527 -2.72 -10.71 17.32
N ILE A 528 -2.89 -11.37 16.17
CA ILE A 528 -3.79 -10.89 15.10
C ILE A 528 -5.19 -10.64 15.67
N LEU A 529 -5.74 -11.64 16.35
CA LEU A 529 -7.13 -11.63 16.84
C LEU A 529 -7.38 -10.48 17.82
N VAL A 530 -6.47 -10.26 18.77
CA VAL A 530 -6.54 -9.14 19.73
C VAL A 530 -6.46 -7.80 18.99
N VAL A 531 -5.49 -7.60 18.10
CA VAL A 531 -5.33 -6.32 17.38
C VAL A 531 -6.51 -6.03 16.46
N CYS A 532 -6.97 -7.01 15.67
CA CYS A 532 -8.12 -6.88 14.78
C CYS A 532 -9.43 -6.62 15.53
N ILE A 533 -9.68 -7.31 16.65
CA ILE A 533 -10.89 -7.07 17.45
C ILE A 533 -10.82 -5.70 18.13
N VAL A 534 -9.71 -5.33 18.76
CA VAL A 534 -9.59 -4.02 19.44
C VAL A 534 -9.76 -2.87 18.46
N MET A 535 -9.00 -2.85 17.35
CA MET A 535 -9.08 -1.77 16.36
C MET A 535 -10.40 -1.80 15.57
N GLY A 536 -10.88 -2.99 15.21
CA GLY A 536 -12.12 -3.17 14.47
C GLY A 536 -13.37 -2.78 15.28
N VAL A 537 -13.46 -3.16 16.55
CA VAL A 537 -14.53 -2.73 17.47
C VAL A 537 -14.45 -1.22 17.69
N PHE A 538 -13.25 -0.68 17.93
CA PHE A 538 -13.06 0.77 18.09
C PHE A 538 -13.58 1.57 16.88
N ALA A 539 -13.19 1.18 15.66
CA ALA A 539 -13.65 1.81 14.42
C ALA A 539 -15.12 1.51 14.05
N SER A 540 -15.71 0.43 14.58
CA SER A 540 -17.12 0.07 14.36
C SER A 540 -18.13 0.93 15.14
N PHE A 541 -17.67 1.56 16.22
CA PHE A 541 -18.48 2.40 17.12
C PHE A 541 -18.06 3.88 17.18
N ARG A 542 -16.90 4.25 16.62
CA ARG A 542 -16.42 5.63 16.50
C ARG A 542 -16.25 6.03 15.04
N THR A 543 -16.84 7.17 14.67
CA THR A 543 -16.63 7.84 13.38
C THR A 543 -15.68 9.05 13.50
N THR A 544 -15.13 9.30 14.69
CA THR A 544 -14.15 10.36 14.95
C THR A 544 -12.96 9.81 15.73
N PHE A 545 -11.77 10.10 15.22
CA PHE A 545 -10.48 9.61 15.69
C PHE A 545 -9.62 10.81 16.11
N PRO A 546 -9.72 11.26 17.37
CA PRO A 546 -8.86 12.33 17.92
C PRO A 546 -7.39 11.89 17.96
N LEU A 547 -6.46 12.84 17.86
CA LEU A 547 -5.05 12.54 17.61
C LEU A 547 -4.39 11.62 18.66
N TRP A 548 -4.87 11.55 19.91
CA TRP A 548 -4.35 10.57 20.88
C TRP A 548 -4.52 9.11 20.46
N THR A 549 -5.51 8.78 19.61
CA THR A 549 -5.76 7.40 19.18
C THR A 549 -4.65 6.90 18.25
N SER A 550 -3.98 7.79 17.51
CA SER A 550 -2.83 7.41 16.68
C SER A 550 -1.65 6.94 17.52
N ILE A 551 -1.42 7.57 18.67
CA ILE A 551 -0.36 7.20 19.62
C ILE A 551 -0.65 5.80 20.18
N MET A 552 -1.89 5.53 20.58
CA MET A 552 -2.30 4.20 21.05
C MET A 552 -2.17 3.13 19.97
N ALA A 553 -2.59 3.42 18.73
CA ALA A 553 -2.46 2.50 17.60
C ALA A 553 -0.98 2.20 17.28
N ILE A 554 -0.11 3.22 17.25
CA ILE A 554 1.33 3.03 17.00
C ILE A 554 1.99 2.22 18.13
N LEU A 555 1.66 2.47 19.40
CA LEU A 555 2.17 1.71 20.54
C LEU A 555 1.66 0.25 20.59
N LEU A 556 0.55 -0.05 19.92
CA LEU A 556 0.04 -1.42 19.81
C LEU A 556 0.97 -2.34 18.98
N CYS A 557 1.80 -1.78 18.10
CA CYS A 557 2.80 -2.54 17.33
C CYS A 557 3.92 -3.12 18.22
N PRO A 558 4.74 -2.35 18.96
CA PRO A 558 5.74 -2.93 19.86
C PRO A 558 5.09 -3.76 20.98
N PHE A 559 3.87 -3.44 21.41
CA PHE A 559 3.10 -4.27 22.34
C PHE A 559 2.79 -5.66 21.75
N SER A 560 2.33 -5.74 20.49
CA SER A 560 2.07 -7.03 19.82
C SER A 560 3.33 -7.90 19.71
N LEU A 561 4.46 -7.29 19.36
CA LEU A 561 5.78 -7.93 19.28
C LEU A 561 6.22 -8.50 20.64
N ALA A 562 6.09 -7.70 21.71
CA ALA A 562 6.34 -8.14 23.08
C ALA A 562 5.37 -9.22 23.56
N LEU A 563 4.11 -9.18 23.12
CA LEU A 563 3.09 -10.18 23.47
C LEU A 563 3.38 -11.54 22.83
N VAL A 564 3.76 -11.59 21.54
CA VAL A 564 4.21 -12.86 20.92
C VAL A 564 5.44 -13.39 21.64
N TYR A 565 6.45 -12.55 21.88
CA TYR A 565 7.66 -12.96 22.60
C TYR A 565 7.34 -13.56 23.98
N LEU A 566 6.45 -12.93 24.74
CA LEU A 566 6.06 -13.39 26.08
C LEU A 566 5.28 -14.73 26.00
N LEU A 567 4.30 -14.84 25.09
CA LEU A 567 3.52 -16.08 24.91
C LEU A 567 4.41 -17.26 24.50
N VAL A 568 5.28 -17.08 23.51
CA VAL A 568 6.14 -18.14 22.98
C VAL A 568 7.24 -18.51 23.98
N TYR A 569 8.02 -17.55 24.50
CA TYR A 569 9.21 -17.85 25.29
C TYR A 569 8.97 -17.99 26.80
N VAL A 570 7.98 -17.30 27.37
CA VAL A 570 7.72 -17.35 28.83
C VAL A 570 6.65 -18.38 29.16
N PHE A 571 5.60 -18.47 28.34
CA PHE A 571 4.50 -19.43 28.55
C PHE A 571 4.59 -20.72 27.74
N GLY A 572 5.50 -20.82 26.75
CA GLY A 572 5.63 -22.00 25.91
C GLY A 572 4.38 -22.27 25.07
N TRP A 573 3.67 -21.23 24.64
CA TRP A 573 2.45 -21.34 23.84
C TRP A 573 2.78 -21.41 22.35
N SER A 574 2.50 -22.57 21.76
CA SER A 574 2.63 -22.91 20.32
C SER A 574 1.34 -23.57 19.82
#